data_AF-A0A6N8HM44-F1
#
_entry.id   AF-A0A6N8HM44-F1
#
_cell.length_a   1.000
_cell.length_b   1.000
_cell.length_c   1.000
_cell.angle_alpha   90.00
_cell.angle_beta   90.00
_cell.angle_gamma   90.00
#
_symmetry.space_group_name_H-M   'P 1'
#
loop_
_entity.id
_entity.type
_entity.pdbx_description
1 polymer ?
#
loop_
_entity_poly.entity_id
_entity_poly.type
_entity_poly.pdbx_seq_one_letter_code
_entity_poly.pdbx_strand_id
1 'polypeptide(L)'
;METRKTVRTIAKEFGVSKSTVHKDLTERLPEINPELANDVKEVLNYHKSIRHIRGGEATRKKYKLKTTQAAKINGKTSPPRGPKPVG
;
A
#
# COMPACT_ATOMS: atom_id res chain seq x y z
N MET A 1 -13.26 9.06 -15.69
CA MET A 1 -13.19 7.88 -14.79
C MET A 1 -11.72 7.64 -14.44
N GLU A 2 -11.27 7.97 -13.23
CA GLU A 2 -9.86 7.80 -12.81
C GLU A 2 -9.77 6.79 -11.65
N THR A 3 -9.95 5.50 -11.95
CA THR A 3 -9.80 4.44 -10.95
C THR A 3 -8.33 4.00 -10.85
N ARG A 4 -7.45 4.86 -10.32
CA ARG A 4 -6.07 4.47 -9.93
C ARG A 4 -6.06 3.60 -8.67
N LYS A 5 -6.86 2.52 -8.68
CA LYS A 5 -6.98 1.59 -7.56
C LYS A 5 -5.69 0.78 -7.44
N THR A 6 -5.26 0.52 -6.20
CA THR A 6 -4.10 -0.35 -5.97
C THR A 6 -4.49 -1.81 -6.20
N VAL A 7 -3.51 -2.67 -6.51
CA VAL A 7 -3.72 -4.13 -6.63
C VAL A 7 -4.45 -4.72 -5.42
N ARG A 8 -4.18 -4.18 -4.22
CA ARG A 8 -4.83 -4.62 -2.99
C ARG A 8 -6.32 -4.27 -2.94
N THR A 9 -6.72 -3.13 -3.51
CA THR A 9 -8.12 -2.72 -3.60
C THR A 9 -8.85 -3.61 -4.60
N ILE A 10 -8.24 -3.82 -5.76
CA ILE A 10 -8.78 -4.68 -6.83
C ILE A 10 -8.94 -6.12 -6.32
N ALA A 11 -7.90 -6.69 -5.70
CA ALA A 11 -7.97 -8.03 -5.12
C ALA A 11 -9.15 -8.20 -4.15
N LYS A 12 -9.45 -7.18 -3.33
CA LYS A 12 -10.61 -7.19 -2.44
C LYS A 12 -11.95 -7.11 -3.18
N GLU A 13 -12.05 -6.27 -4.22
CA GLU A 13 -13.28 -6.13 -5.02
C GLU A 13 -13.60 -7.39 -5.81
N PHE A 14 -12.58 -8.03 -6.38
CA PHE A 14 -12.72 -9.27 -7.15
C PHE A 14 -12.75 -10.54 -6.27
N GLY A 15 -12.58 -10.41 -4.94
CA GLY A 15 -12.60 -11.55 -4.02
C GLY A 15 -11.43 -12.53 -4.20
N VAL A 16 -10.35 -12.10 -4.86
CA VAL A 16 -9.19 -12.95 -5.19
C VAL A 16 -7.95 -12.53 -4.40
N SER A 17 -6.95 -13.41 -4.37
CA SER A 17 -5.70 -13.07 -3.70
C SER A 17 -4.89 -12.04 -4.51
N LYS A 18 -4.10 -11.22 -3.81
CA LYS A 18 -3.16 -10.28 -4.44
C LYS A 18 -2.22 -10.99 -5.43
N SER A 19 -1.76 -12.20 -5.11
CA SER A 19 -0.87 -12.97 -5.98
C SER A 19 -1.59 -13.44 -7.25
N THR A 20 -2.85 -13.82 -7.13
CA THR A 20 -3.70 -14.18 -8.28
C THR A 20 -3.87 -12.99 -9.21
N VAL A 21 -4.23 -11.81 -8.69
CA VAL A 21 -4.34 -10.58 -9.50
C VAL A 21 -3.01 -10.24 -10.16
N HIS A 22 -1.89 -10.36 -9.45
CA HIS A 22 -0.59 -10.08 -10.06
C HIS A 22 -0.28 -11.01 -11.23
N LYS A 23 -0.48 -12.33 -11.08
CA LYS A 23 -0.27 -13.30 -12.16
C LYS A 23 -1.15 -12.99 -13.36
N ASP A 24 -2.44 -12.75 -13.14
CA ASP A 24 -3.36 -12.42 -14.22
C ASP A 24 -2.96 -11.13 -14.94
N LEU A 25 -2.49 -10.10 -14.23
CA LEU A 25 -2.08 -8.83 -14.84
C LEU A 25 -0.75 -8.92 -15.60
N THR A 26 0.18 -9.78 -15.18
CA THR A 26 1.52 -9.86 -15.80
C THR A 26 1.66 -10.96 -16.84
N GLU A 27 0.89 -12.05 -16.71
CA GLU A 27 0.97 -13.20 -17.61
C GLU A 27 -0.24 -13.24 -18.55
N ARG A 28 -1.46 -13.16 -18.01
CA ARG A 28 -2.70 -13.39 -18.78
C ARG A 28 -3.22 -12.17 -19.53
N LEU A 29 -3.15 -10.98 -18.92
CA LEU A 29 -3.64 -9.74 -19.49
C LEU A 29 -2.95 -9.30 -20.78
N PRO A 30 -1.61 -9.36 -20.93
CA PRO A 30 -0.96 -8.97 -22.18
C PRO A 30 -1.30 -9.88 -23.36
N GLU A 31 -1.69 -11.13 -23.12
CA GLU A 31 -2.14 -12.05 -24.16
C GLU A 31 -3.56 -11.71 -24.66
N ILE A 32 -4.43 -11.22 -23.77
CA ILE A 32 -5.84 -10.90 -24.11
C ILE A 32 -5.96 -9.46 -24.62
N ASN A 33 -5.33 -8.50 -23.92
CA ASN A 33 -5.39 -7.09 -24.24
C ASN A 33 -4.07 -6.37 -23.88
N PRO A 34 -3.18 -6.17 -24.86
CA PRO A 34 -1.87 -5.55 -24.63
C PRO A 34 -1.96 -4.05 -24.30
N GLU A 35 -2.96 -3.32 -24.82
CA GLU A 35 -3.16 -1.90 -24.46
C GLU A 35 -3.49 -1.76 -22.97
N LEU A 36 -4.48 -2.52 -22.51
CA LEU A 36 -4.90 -2.48 -21.10
C LEU A 36 -3.77 -2.94 -20.17
N ALA A 37 -2.94 -3.90 -20.60
CA ALA A 37 -1.76 -4.32 -19.86
C ALA A 37 -0.75 -3.18 -19.66
N ASN A 38 -0.53 -2.34 -20.68
CA ASN A 38 0.34 -1.17 -20.58
C ASN A 38 -0.19 -0.14 -19.59
N ASP A 39 -1.48 0.19 -19.65
CA ASP A 39 -2.12 1.12 -18.70
C ASP A 39 -1.96 0.64 -17.24
N VAL A 40 -2.24 -0.64 -17.00
CA VAL A 40 -2.11 -1.24 -15.67
C VAL A 40 -0.64 -1.23 -15.22
N LYS A 41 0.31 -1.50 -16.13
CA LYS A 41 1.74 -1.45 -15.83
C LYS A 41 2.20 -0.07 -15.42
N GLU A 42 1.71 1.00 -16.06
CA GLU A 42 1.98 2.37 -15.65
C GLU A 42 1.46 2.67 -14.24
N VAL A 43 0.20 2.28 -13.95
CA VAL A 43 -0.41 2.44 -12.62
C VAL A 43 0.39 1.69 -11.55
N LEU A 44 0.87 0.48 -11.86
CA LEU A 44 1.71 -0.30 -10.96
C LEU A 44 3.05 0.37 -10.69
N ASN A 45 3.69 0.91 -11.72
CA ASN A 45 4.97 1.62 -11.61
C ASN A 45 4.83 2.90 -10.79
N TYR A 46 3.78 3.68 -11.05
CA TYR A 46 3.43 4.86 -10.25
C TYR A 46 3.26 4.49 -8.77
N HIS A 47 2.55 3.40 -8.47
CA HIS A 47 2.39 2.95 -7.09
C HIS A 47 3.68 2.44 -6.44
N LYS A 48 4.62 1.89 -7.21
CA LYS A 48 5.95 1.51 -6.72
C LYS A 48 6.78 2.74 -6.38
N SER A 49 6.79 3.77 -7.24
CA SER A 49 7.61 4.97 -7.04
C SER A 49 7.17 5.77 -5.80
N ILE A 50 5.86 5.89 -5.57
CA ILE A 50 5.34 6.64 -4.40
C ILE A 50 5.24 5.82 -3.11
N ARG A 51 5.60 4.52 -3.15
CA ARG A 51 5.50 3.63 -1.97
C ARG A 51 6.25 4.21 -0.77
N HIS A 52 7.41 4.81 -0.97
CA HIS A 52 8.21 5.39 0.10
C HIS A 52 7.50 6.57 0.78
N ILE A 53 6.88 7.45 0.00
CA ILE A 53 6.08 8.57 0.51
C ILE A 53 4.91 8.04 1.35
N ARG A 54 4.16 7.06 0.81
CA ARG A 54 3.05 6.41 1.53
C ARG A 54 3.53 5.69 2.80
N GLY A 55 4.71 5.08 2.79
CA GLY A 55 5.33 4.42 3.94
C GLY A 55 5.70 5.40 5.07
N GLY A 56 6.24 6.56 4.71
CA GLY A 56 6.51 7.65 5.65
C GLY A 56 5.23 8.18 6.30
N GLU A 57 4.18 8.41 5.50
CA GLU A 57 2.87 8.84 6.00
C GLU A 57 2.20 7.78 6.90
N ALA A 58 2.26 6.50 6.53
CA ALA A 58 1.70 5.40 7.32
C ALA A 58 2.37 5.33 8.69
N THR A 59 3.69 5.49 8.73
CA THR A 59 4.46 5.58 9.97
C THR A 59 3.99 6.78 10.79
N ARG A 60 3.99 7.99 10.20
CA ARG A 60 3.52 9.22 10.88
C ARG A 60 2.10 9.08 11.44
N LYS A 61 1.16 8.50 10.70
CA LYS A 61 -0.22 8.25 11.14
C LYS A 61 -0.27 7.27 12.30
N LYS A 62 0.49 6.16 12.25
CA LYS A 62 0.60 5.18 13.34
C LYS A 62 1.08 5.82 14.64
N TYR A 63 2.05 6.72 14.58
CA TYR A 63 2.50 7.46 15.77
C TYR A 63 1.43 8.43 16.29
N LYS A 64 0.83 9.26 15.43
CA LYS A 64 -0.25 10.19 15.83
C LYS A 64 -1.42 9.46 16.51
N LEU A 65 -1.88 8.36 15.91
CA LEU A 65 -2.96 7.53 16.47
C LEU A 65 -2.56 6.88 17.80
N LYS A 66 -1.29 6.45 17.95
CA LYS A 66 -0.79 5.91 19.21
C LYS A 66 -0.68 6.99 20.30
N THR A 67 -0.32 8.23 19.96
CA THR A 67 -0.33 9.34 20.92
C THR A 67 -1.74 9.65 21.42
N THR A 68 -2.75 9.63 20.52
CA THR A 68 -4.14 9.90 20.90
C THR A 68 -4.78 8.75 21.69
N GLN A 69 -4.40 7.50 21.44
CA GLN A 69 -4.86 6.35 22.24
C GLN A 69 -4.11 6.23 23.59
N ALA A 70 -2.81 6.57 23.63
CA ALA A 70 -2.04 6.61 24.87
C ALA A 70 -2.57 7.65 25.88
N ALA A 71 -3.19 8.73 25.41
CA ALA A 71 -3.80 9.74 26.27
C ALA A 71 -5.10 9.27 26.96
N LYS A 72 -5.74 8.20 26.48
CA LYS A 72 -7.01 7.69 27.04
C LYS A 72 -6.84 6.50 27.99
N ILE A 73 -5.66 5.87 28.04
CA ILE A 73 -5.43 4.65 28.82
C ILE A 73 -4.39 4.99 29.90
N ASN A 74 -4.86 5.09 31.14
CA ASN A 74 -4.09 5.40 32.33
C ASN A 74 -2.71 4.70 32.41
N GLY A 75 -1.67 5.52 32.65
CA GLY A 75 -0.45 5.20 33.41
C GLY A 75 0.35 3.95 33.04
N LYS A 76 1.55 4.16 32.48
CA LYS A 76 2.64 3.20 32.21
C LYS A 76 2.58 2.48 30.85
N THR A 77 2.96 3.18 29.79
CA THR A 77 3.53 2.51 28.60
C THR A 77 4.77 3.25 28.14
N SER A 78 5.93 2.59 28.18
CA SER A 78 7.21 3.11 27.70
C SER A 78 7.11 3.53 26.23
N PRO A 79 7.75 4.64 25.82
CA PRO A 79 7.71 5.10 24.45
C PRO A 79 8.32 4.05 23.51
N PRO A 80 7.75 3.82 22.31
CA PRO A 80 8.35 2.94 21.33
C PRO A 80 9.72 3.48 20.92
N ARG A 81 10.74 2.62 20.92
CA ARG A 81 12.09 2.93 20.41
C ARG A 81 11.94 3.61 19.04
N GLY A 82 12.44 4.85 18.96
CA GLY A 82 12.39 5.67 17.74
C GLY A 82 13.14 5.01 16.58
N PRO A 83 13.04 5.58 15.36
CA PRO A 83 13.86 5.11 14.24
C PRO A 83 15.32 5.16 14.65
N LYS A 84 16.01 4.01 14.58
CA LYS A 84 17.45 3.98 14.81
C LYS A 84 18.10 4.90 13.76
N PRO A 85 19.03 5.78 14.17
CA PRO A 85 19.82 6.52 13.19
C PRO A 85 20.53 5.49 12.31
N VAL A 86 20.31 5.61 11.01
CA VAL A 86 21.11 4.89 10.02
C VAL A 86 22.38 5.73 9.91
N GLY A 87 23.41 5.33 10.65
CA GLY A 87 24.76 5.83 10.49
C GLY A 87 25.40 5.25 9.25
#